data_AF-A0A2N6G6X7-F1
#
_entry.id   AF-A0A2N6G6X7-F1
#
_cell.length_a   1.000
_cell.length_b   1.000
_cell.length_c   1.000
_cell.angle_alpha   90.00
_cell.angle_beta   90.00
_cell.angle_gamma   90.00
#
_symmetry.space_group_name_H-M   'P 1'
#
loop_
_entity.id
_entity.type
_entity.pdbx_description
1 polymer ?
#
loop_
_entity_poly.entity_id
_entity_poly.type
_entity_poly.pdbx_seq_one_letter_code
_entity_poly.pdbx_strand_id
1 'polypeptide(L)' 'MEEKDYIINEIKSLISSTGEQTEINPKFLDYFDLEELYDIKENLLRKKELVRENNKEFLEEIYEKTKINEI' A
#
# COMPACT_ATOMS: atom_id res chain seq x y z
N MET A 1 -9.32 15.85 14.95
CA MET A 1 -9.39 15.06 13.71
C MET A 1 -10.21 13.84 14.05
N GLU A 2 -11.30 13.60 13.32
CA GLU A 2 -12.16 12.45 13.60
C GLU A 2 -11.41 11.17 13.20
N GLU A 3 -11.63 10.07 13.93
CA GLU A 3 -10.93 8.79 13.71
C GLU A 3 -11.14 8.29 12.27
N LYS A 4 -12.33 8.50 11.71
CA LYS A 4 -12.67 8.17 10.32
C LYS A 4 -11.75 8.88 9.33
N ASP A 5 -11.47 10.17 9.54
CA ASP A 5 -10.57 10.95 8.67
C ASP A 5 -9.14 10.41 8.70
N TYR A 6 -8.68 9.95 9.88
CA TYR A 6 -7.36 9.37 10.04
C TYR A 6 -7.23 8.10 9.17
N ILE A 7 -8.18 7.17 9.28
CA ILE A 7 -8.16 5.92 8.51
C ILE A 7 -8.28 6.17 7.00
N ILE A 8 -9.15 7.11 6.59
CA ILE A 8 -9.27 7.50 5.18
C ILE A 8 -7.92 8.00 4.63
N ASN A 9 -7.18 8.78 5.39
CA ASN A 9 -5.87 9.29 4.98
C ASN A 9 -4.82 8.17 4.89
N GLU A 10 -4.84 7.21 5.81
CA GLU A 10 -3.98 6.03 5.72
C GLU A 10 -4.29 5.19 4.48
N ILE A 11 -5.57 4.92 4.20
CA ILE A 11 -6.00 4.19 3.01
C ILE A 11 -5.52 4.92 1.74
N LYS A 12 -5.69 6.25 1.66
CA LYS A 12 -5.19 7.08 0.54
C LYS A 12 -3.68 6.93 0.32
N SER A 13 -2.90 6.93 1.40
CA SER A 13 -1.45 6.71 1.33
C SER A 13 -1.10 5.29 0.86
N LEU A 14 -1.89 4.29 1.26
CA LEU A 14 -1.67 2.90 0.85
C LEU A 14 -1.92 2.69 -0.65
N ILE A 15 -2.94 3.34 -1.22
CA ILE A 15 -3.26 3.22 -2.65
C ILE A 15 -2.32 4.03 -3.55
N SER A 16 -1.75 5.15 -3.10
CA SER A 16 -0.91 6.06 -3.92
C SER A 16 0.55 5.60 -4.11
N SER A 17 0.82 4.29 -4.14
CA SER A 17 2.16 3.71 -3.95
C SER A 17 3.23 4.11 -4.99
N THR A 18 2.87 4.79 -6.09
CA THR A 18 3.79 5.30 -7.12
C THR A 18 3.75 6.83 -7.29
N GLY A 19 2.97 7.56 -6.50
CA GLY A 19 2.73 8.99 -6.72
C GLY A 19 1.81 9.31 -7.91
N GLU A 20 1.34 8.27 -8.62
CA GLU A 20 0.35 8.39 -9.67
C GLU A 20 -1.07 8.52 -9.10
N GLN A 21 -1.94 9.20 -9.84
CA GLN A 21 -3.36 9.30 -9.52
C GLN A 21 -3.95 7.89 -9.51
N THR A 22 -4.50 7.47 -8.38
CA THR A 22 -5.26 6.22 -8.29
C THR A 22 -6.52 6.35 -9.13
N GLU A 23 -6.81 5.33 -9.96
CA GLU A 23 -8.03 5.29 -10.79
C GLU A 23 -9.34 5.32 -9.96
N ILE A 24 -9.24 5.03 -8.66
CA ILE A 24 -10.35 5.08 -7.72
C ILE A 24 -10.47 6.50 -7.16
N ASN A 25 -11.65 7.10 -7.28
CA ASN A 25 -11.98 8.37 -6.65
C ASN A 25 -11.97 8.20 -5.11
N PRO A 26 -11.06 8.85 -4.36
CA PRO A 26 -10.95 8.68 -2.92
C PRO A 26 -12.18 9.17 -2.13
N LYS A 27 -13.05 9.98 -2.74
CA LYS A 27 -14.33 10.40 -2.12
C LYS A 27 -15.28 9.23 -1.89
N PHE A 28 -15.07 8.08 -2.54
CA PHE A 28 -15.88 6.90 -2.24
C PHE A 28 -15.65 6.37 -0.83
N LEU A 29 -14.50 6.66 -0.20
CA LEU A 29 -14.21 6.27 1.17
C LEU A 29 -15.15 6.91 2.19
N ASP A 30 -15.76 8.04 1.85
CA ASP A 30 -16.67 8.76 2.76
C ASP A 30 -17.99 7.99 3.00
N TYR A 31 -18.37 7.11 2.06
CA TYR A 31 -19.60 6.30 2.14
C TYR A 31 -19.48 5.05 3.00
N PHE A 32 -18.27 4.62 3.34
CA PHE A 32 -18.03 3.46 4.18
C PHE A 32 -18.15 3.84 5.66
N ASP A 33 -18.59 2.90 6.48
CA ASP A 33 -18.47 3.04 7.93
C ASP A 33 -17.03 2.77 8.41
N LEU A 34 -16.80 2.95 9.71
CA LEU A 34 -15.46 2.85 10.27
C LEU A 34 -14.91 1.40 10.20
N GLU A 35 -15.76 0.40 10.39
CA GLU A 35 -15.37 -1.02 10.38
C GLU A 35 -14.97 -1.44 8.96
N GLU A 36 -15.78 -1.07 7.96
CA GLU A 36 -15.48 -1.29 6.54
C GLU A 36 -14.16 -0.61 6.13
N LEU A 37 -13.88 0.59 6.64
CA LEU A 37 -12.62 1.29 6.38
C LEU A 37 -11.42 0.55 6.97
N TYR A 38 -11.54 0.00 8.18
CA TYR A 38 -10.48 -0.83 8.78
C TYR A 38 -10.25 -2.11 7.95
N ASP A 39 -11.31 -2.78 7.50
CA ASP A 39 -11.21 -3.96 6.64
C ASP A 39 -10.53 -3.66 5.30
N ILE A 40 -10.83 -2.50 4.70
CA ILE A 40 -10.16 -2.04 3.49
C ILE A 40 -8.66 -1.83 3.75
N LYS A 41 -8.31 -1.15 4.85
CA LYS A 41 -6.91 -0.89 5.23
C LYS A 41 -6.13 -2.18 5.41
N GLU A 42 -6.64 -3.13 6.19
CA GLU A 42 -5.99 -4.42 6.44
C GLU A 42 -5.81 -5.24 5.15
N ASN A 43 -6.81 -5.24 4.27
CA ASN A 43 -6.68 -5.89 2.97
C ASN A 43 -5.60 -5.26 2.09
N LEU A 44 -5.46 -3.94 2.11
CA LEU A 44 -4.40 -3.25 1.37
C LEU A 44 -3.01 -3.57 1.91
N LEU A 45 -2.85 -3.61 3.25
CA LEU A 45 -1.60 -3.99 3.90
C LEU A 45 -1.20 -5.42 3.54
N ARG A 46 -2.12 -6.37 3.69
CA ARG A 46 -1.88 -7.78 3.34
C ARG A 46 -1.48 -7.95 1.88
N LYS A 47 -2.12 -7.22 0.95
CA LYS A 47 -1.72 -7.26 -0.47
C LYS A 47 -0.31 -6.75 -0.69
N LYS A 48 0.11 -5.68 0.00
CA LYS A 48 1.49 -5.16 -0.09
C LYS A 48 2.51 -6.16 0.45
N GLU A 49 2.20 -6.79 1.58
CA GLU A 49 3.05 -7.84 2.16
C GLU A 49 3.19 -9.02 1.20
N LEU A 50 2.08 -9.52 0.64
CA LEU A 50 2.12 -10.61 -0.34
C LEU A 50 2.93 -10.25 -1.58
N VAL A 51 2.83 -9.02 -2.11
CA VAL A 51 3.67 -8.57 -3.22
C VAL A 51 5.15 -8.60 -2.83
N ARG A 52 5.50 -8.16 -1.62
CA ARG A 52 6.87 -8.20 -1.13
C ARG A 52 7.38 -9.63 -0.95
N GLU A 53 6.57 -10.51 -0.37
CA GLU A 53 6.90 -11.92 -0.15
C GLU A 53 7.07 -12.66 -1.48
N ASN A 54 6.11 -12.52 -2.41
CA ASN A 54 6.15 -13.17 -3.71
C ASN A 54 7.35 -12.75 -4.57
N ASN A 55 7.81 -11.51 -4.39
CA ASN A 55 8.97 -10.98 -5.12
C ASN A 55 10.25 -11.02 -4.31
N LYS A 56 10.26 -11.61 -3.11
CA LYS A 56 11.40 -11.57 -2.19
C LYS A 56 12.67 -12.13 -2.83
N GLU A 57 12.60 -13.31 -3.42
CA GLU A 57 13.75 -13.95 -4.07
C GLU A 57 14.28 -13.11 -5.25
N PHE A 58 13.37 -12.55 -6.05
CA PHE A 58 13.75 -11.63 -7.14
C PHE A 58 14.42 -10.36 -6.61
N LEU A 59 13.89 -9.76 -5.54
CA LEU A 59 14.48 -8.57 -4.91
C LEU A 59 15.86 -8.87 -4.30
N GLU A 60 16.05 -10.05 -3.70
CA GLU A 60 17.34 -10.53 -3.21
C GLU A 60 18.33 -10.74 -4.38
N GLU A 61 17.89 -11.36 -5.47
CA GLU A 61 18.70 -11.55 -6.68
C GLU A 61 19.15 -10.21 -7.29
N ILE A 62 18.24 -9.23 -7.39
CA ILE A 62 18.57 -7.87 -7.86
C ILE A 62 19.58 -7.21 -6.92
N TYR A 63 19.37 -7.29 -5.60
CA TYR A 63 20.28 -6.72 -4.62
C TYR A 63 21.70 -7.30 -4.75
N GLU A 64 21.83 -8.63 -4.79
CA GLU A 64 23.12 -9.30 -4.95
C GLU A 64 23.79 -8.95 -6.30
N LYS A 65 23.03 -8.88 -7.40
CA LYS A 65 23.55 -8.42 -8.70
C LYS A 65 24.04 -6.98 -8.68
N THR A 66 23.39 -6.09 -7.94
CA THR A 66 23.79 -4.68 -7.83
C THR A 66 24.98 -4.45 -6.91
N LYS A 67 25.16 -5.29 -5.87
CA LYS A 67 26.34 -5.28 -4.99
C LYS A 67 27.66 -5.53 -5.73
N ILE A 68 27.63 -6.35 -6.78
CA ILE A 68 28.83 -6.72 -7.55
C ILE A 68 29.37 -5.51 -8.36
N ASN A 69 28.57 -4.45 -8.55
CA ASN A 69 28.97 -3.23 -9.26
C ASN A 69 29.56 -2.13 -8.35
N GLU A 70 29.77 -2.38 -7.05
CA GLU A 70 30.60 -1.51 -6.20
C GLU A 70 32.08 -1.96 -6.28
N ILE A 71 32.75 -1.67 -7.40
CA ILE A 71 34.22 -1.70 -7.55
C ILE A 71 34.69 -0.41 -8.22
#